data_AF-A0A9X8YCU2-F1
#
_entry.id   AF-A0A9X8YCU2-F1
#
_cell.length_a   1.000
_cell.length_b   1.000
_cell.length_c   1.000
_cell.angle_alpha   90.00
_cell.angle_beta   90.00
_cell.angle_gamma   90.00
#
_symmetry.space_group_name_H-M   'P 1'
#
loop_
_entity.id
_entity.type
_entity.pdbx_description
1 polymer ?
#
loop_
_entity_poly.entity_id
_entity_poly.type
_entity_poly.pdbx_seq_one_letter_code
_entity_poly.pdbx_strand_id
1 'polypeptide(L)'
;MTQVLERAVSVGLKLCPAMTGPYLRLDFLDQASSSNSVLSDGKKPADSLAVASAAPGDQEFPRGFYLRMVDGVPRLRGYRCDDAHGFTLDDTFIFQSR
;
A
#
# COMPACT_ATOMS: atom_id res chain seq x y z
N MET A 1 -2.62 6.46 -9.55
CA MET A 1 -2.12 6.80 -8.18
C MET A 1 -2.40 8.24 -7.77
N THR A 2 -2.02 9.22 -8.59
CA THR A 2 -1.95 10.64 -8.21
C THR A 2 -3.27 11.21 -7.67
N GLN A 3 -4.41 10.89 -8.29
CA GLN A 3 -5.72 11.42 -7.88
C GLN A 3 -6.15 11.06 -6.45
N VAL A 4 -5.87 9.83 -5.99
CA VAL A 4 -6.21 9.40 -4.61
C VAL A 4 -5.38 10.17 -3.60
N LEU A 5 -4.08 10.34 -3.87
CA LEU A 5 -3.17 11.09 -3.01
C LEU A 5 -3.53 12.57 -2.95
N GLU A 6 -3.78 13.19 -4.11
CA GLU A 6 -4.23 14.58 -4.22
C GLU A 6 -5.55 14.80 -3.46
N ARG A 7 -6.52 13.89 -3.64
CA ARG A 7 -7.80 14.00 -2.95
C ARG A 7 -7.64 13.87 -1.44
N ALA A 8 -6.86 12.90 -0.97
CA ALA A 8 -6.57 12.72 0.46
C ALA A 8 -5.95 13.98 1.08
N VAL A 9 -4.97 14.58 0.40
CA VAL A 9 -4.36 15.85 0.82
C VAL A 9 -5.40 16.99 0.83
N SER A 10 -6.28 17.06 -0.17
CA SER A 10 -7.33 18.10 -0.23
C SER A 10 -8.34 18.02 0.91
N VAL A 11 -8.57 16.83 1.48
CA VAL A 11 -9.39 16.63 2.69
C VAL A 11 -8.55 16.67 3.97
N GLY A 12 -7.27 17.06 3.86
CA GLY A 12 -6.32 17.29 4.93
C GLY A 12 -5.75 16.05 5.60
N LEU A 13 -5.70 14.91 4.91
CA LEU A 13 -4.82 13.81 5.29
C LEU A 13 -3.37 14.11 4.85
N LYS A 14 -2.40 13.49 5.51
CA LYS A 14 -0.97 13.63 5.16
C LYS A 14 -0.45 12.32 4.57
N LEU A 15 0.47 12.45 3.61
CA LEU A 15 1.23 11.31 3.11
C LEU A 15 2.21 10.84 4.19
N CYS A 16 2.35 9.53 4.32
CA CYS A 16 3.31 8.91 5.20
C CYS A 16 4.74 9.08 4.66
N PRO A 17 5.77 9.17 5.54
CA PRO A 17 7.14 8.89 5.15
C PRO A 17 7.25 7.52 4.46
N ALA A 18 8.11 7.39 3.45
CA ALA A 18 8.27 6.13 2.72
C ALA A 18 8.64 4.94 3.63
N MET A 19 9.38 5.22 4.71
CA MET A 19 9.78 4.22 5.70
C MET A 19 8.63 3.70 6.57
N THR A 20 7.43 4.31 6.52
CA THR A 20 6.27 3.85 7.29
C THR A 20 5.90 2.42 6.96
N GLY A 21 6.02 1.97 5.70
CA GLY A 21 5.72 0.58 5.33
C GLY A 21 6.54 -0.46 6.10
N PRO A 22 7.89 -0.39 6.05
CA PRO A 22 8.77 -1.23 6.87
C PRO A 22 8.45 -1.21 8.36
N TYR A 23 8.36 -0.03 8.98
CA TYR A 23 8.12 0.08 10.43
C TYR A 23 6.73 -0.43 10.81
N LEU A 24 5.70 -0.10 10.04
CA LEU A 24 4.34 -0.56 10.30
C LEU A 24 4.24 -2.08 10.17
N ARG A 25 4.98 -2.70 9.24
CA ARG A 25 4.96 -4.17 9.15
C ARG A 25 5.50 -4.81 10.42
N LEU A 26 6.55 -4.25 11.03
CA LEU A 26 7.13 -4.76 12.27
C LEU A 26 6.16 -4.63 13.47
N ASP A 27 5.30 -3.62 13.46
CA ASP A 27 4.35 -3.33 14.55
C ASP A 27 3.01 -4.09 14.39
N PHE A 28 2.46 -4.12 13.18
CA PHE A 28 1.06 -4.54 12.93
C PHE A 28 0.88 -6.04 12.57
N LEU A 29 1.51 -6.96 13.28
CA LEU A 29 1.66 -8.36 12.82
C LEU A 29 0.36 -9.18 12.74
N ASP A 30 -0.74 -8.70 13.31
CA ASP A 30 -2.02 -9.38 13.51
C ASP A 30 -3.10 -8.99 12.48
N GLN A 31 -2.70 -8.46 11.32
CA GLN A 31 -3.59 -8.24 10.18
C GLN A 31 -4.37 -9.52 9.84
N ALA A 32 -5.65 -9.38 9.51
CA ALA A 32 -6.47 -10.52 9.05
C ALA A 32 -5.90 -11.13 7.76
N SER A 33 -6.09 -12.44 7.60
CA SER A 33 -5.69 -13.13 6.36
C SER A 33 -6.45 -12.58 5.16
N SER A 34 -5.76 -12.50 4.01
CA SER A 34 -6.41 -12.09 2.77
C SER A 34 -7.53 -13.06 2.41
N SER A 35 -8.70 -12.51 2.06
CA SER A 35 -9.85 -13.28 1.56
C SER A 35 -9.58 -13.93 0.20
N ASN A 36 -8.52 -13.50 -0.48
CA ASN A 36 -8.00 -14.11 -1.70
C ASN A 36 -6.46 -14.08 -1.71
N SER A 37 -5.83 -15.24 -1.49
CA SER A 37 -4.38 -15.40 -1.45
C SER A 37 -3.75 -15.67 -2.82
N VAL A 38 -4.54 -15.77 -3.89
CA VAL A 38 -4.04 -16.12 -5.23
C VAL A 38 -3.10 -15.03 -5.75
N LEU A 39 -1.82 -15.39 -5.89
CA LEU A 39 -0.73 -14.48 -6.27
C LEU A 39 -0.67 -14.13 -7.77
N SER A 40 -1.48 -14.79 -8.62
CA SER A 40 -1.11 -14.99 -10.02
C SER A 40 -1.73 -14.04 -11.07
N ASP A 41 -2.63 -13.13 -10.69
CA ASP A 41 -3.35 -12.30 -11.68
C ASP A 41 -2.78 -10.87 -11.87
N GLY A 42 -1.57 -10.61 -11.37
CA GLY A 42 -0.97 -9.27 -11.42
C GLY A 42 -1.73 -8.23 -10.58
N LYS A 43 -2.71 -8.66 -9.79
CA LYS A 43 -3.48 -7.83 -8.88
C LYS A 43 -2.86 -7.86 -7.48
N LYS A 44 -2.99 -6.73 -6.80
CA LYS A 44 -2.74 -6.66 -5.36
C LYS A 44 -3.75 -7.60 -4.66
N PRO A 45 -3.33 -8.44 -3.70
CA PRO A 45 -4.28 -9.31 -3.01
C PRO A 45 -5.35 -8.53 -2.27
N ALA A 46 -6.51 -9.15 -2.08
CA ALA A 46 -7.58 -8.60 -1.27
C ALA A 46 -7.08 -8.24 0.15
N ASP A 47 -7.71 -7.24 0.77
CA ASP A 47 -7.46 -6.82 2.16
C ASP A 47 -6.05 -6.31 2.44
N SER A 48 -5.29 -6.02 1.38
CA SER A 48 -3.97 -5.44 1.48
C SER A 48 -4.03 -3.94 1.73
N LEU A 49 -3.14 -3.45 2.58
CA LEU A 49 -3.11 -2.05 2.99
C LEU A 49 -1.99 -1.33 2.26
N ALA A 50 -2.32 -0.42 1.35
CA ALA A 50 -1.35 0.39 0.63
C ALA A 50 -0.91 1.58 1.49
N VAL A 51 0.40 1.78 1.64
CA VAL A 51 0.93 2.94 2.35
C VAL A 51 0.97 4.12 1.40
N ALA A 52 0.20 5.17 1.69
CA ALA A 52 0.19 6.39 0.90
C ALA A 52 1.43 7.24 1.25
N SER A 53 2.51 7.04 0.50
CA SER A 53 3.75 7.80 0.64
C SER A 53 4.16 8.44 -0.69
N ALA A 54 5.10 9.38 -0.62
CA ALA A 54 5.91 9.71 -1.80
C ALA A 54 6.73 8.47 -2.22
N ALA A 55 7.14 8.43 -3.49
CA ALA A 55 8.01 7.37 -3.99
C ALA A 55 9.33 7.36 -3.19
N PRO A 56 9.76 6.20 -2.66
CA PRO A 56 10.99 6.09 -1.88
C PRO A 56 12.29 6.31 -2.68
N GLY A 57 12.22 6.33 -4.01
CA GLY A 57 13.39 6.39 -4.88
C GLY A 57 13.02 6.71 -6.33
N ASP A 58 13.91 6.31 -7.25
CA ASP A 58 13.74 6.47 -8.69
C ASP A 58 12.78 5.45 -9.31
N GLN A 59 12.73 5.39 -10.65
CA GLN A 59 11.85 4.49 -11.39
C GLN A 59 12.22 3.00 -11.23
N GLU A 60 13.44 2.67 -10.82
CA GLU A 60 13.86 1.28 -10.58
C GLU A 60 13.46 0.80 -9.18
N PHE A 61 13.27 1.74 -8.25
CA PHE A 61 12.78 1.48 -6.90
C PHE A 61 11.25 1.26 -6.88
N PRO A 62 10.72 0.46 -5.93
CA PRO A 62 9.28 0.40 -5.71
C PRO A 62 8.68 1.81 -5.54
N ARG A 63 7.54 2.05 -6.16
CA ARG A 63 6.77 3.31 -6.04
C ARG A 63 6.13 3.47 -4.66
N GLY A 64 5.95 2.37 -3.95
CA GLY A 64 5.41 2.34 -2.60
C GLY A 64 5.37 0.92 -2.05
N PHE A 65 4.79 0.81 -0.86
CA PHE A 65 4.65 -0.46 -0.15
C PHE A 65 3.18 -0.78 0.13
N TYR A 66 2.88 -2.07 0.18
CA TYR A 66 1.65 -2.55 0.80
C TYR A 66 1.93 -3.70 1.77
N LEU A 67 1.09 -3.79 2.79
CA LEU A 67 1.06 -4.86 3.78
C LEU A 67 0.00 -5.88 3.38
N ARG A 68 0.31 -7.17 3.52
CA ARG A 68 -0.65 -8.26 3.30
C ARG A 68 -0.33 -9.45 4.19
N MET A 69 -1.31 -10.35 4.29
CA MET A 69 -1.15 -11.69 4.85
C MET A 69 -1.27 -12.71 3.72
N VAL A 70 -0.28 -13.59 3.59
CA VAL A 70 -0.28 -14.71 2.63
C VAL A 70 0.02 -15.97 3.40
N ASP A 71 -0.88 -16.94 3.35
CA ASP A 71 -0.77 -18.23 4.03
C ASP A 71 -0.44 -18.08 5.53
N GLY A 72 -1.12 -17.13 6.19
CA GLY A 72 -0.89 -16.81 7.60
C GLY A 72 0.41 -16.06 7.91
N VAL A 73 1.20 -15.70 6.90
CA VAL A 73 2.48 -15.00 7.08
C VAL A 73 2.32 -13.51 6.75
N PRO A 74 2.67 -12.59 7.67
CA PRO A 74 2.71 -11.16 7.38
C PRO A 74 3.84 -10.85 6.39
N ARG A 75 3.48 -10.16 5.30
CA ARG A 75 4.40 -9.76 4.25
C ARG A 75 4.34 -8.26 4.01
N LEU A 76 5.51 -7.67 3.83
CA LEU A 76 5.68 -6.36 3.19
C LEU A 76 6.04 -6.60 1.72
N ARG A 77 5.43 -5.85 0.81
CA ARG A 77 5.81 -5.89 -0.60
C ARG A 77 5.91 -4.49 -1.17
N GLY A 78 7.01 -4.24 -1.89
CA GLY A 78 7.11 -3.10 -2.79
C GLY A 78 6.37 -3.39 -4.10
N TYR A 79 5.73 -2.39 -4.67
CA TYR A 79 5.15 -2.46 -6.01
C TYR A 79 5.77 -1.41 -6.93
N ARG A 80 5.83 -1.75 -8.21
CA ARG A 80 6.07 -0.79 -9.29
C ARG A 80 4.77 -0.64 -10.06
N CYS A 81 4.42 0.58 -10.38
CA CYS A 81 3.29 0.90 -11.23
C CYS A 81 3.61 2.17 -12.00
N ASP A 82 2.91 2.43 -13.10
CA ASP A 82 2.94 3.72 -13.79
C ASP A 82 1.76 4.58 -13.33
N ASP A 83 1.66 5.79 -13.89
CA ASP A 83 0.60 6.74 -13.50
C ASP A 83 -0.78 6.32 -14.01
N ALA A 84 -0.82 5.40 -14.99
CA ALA A 84 -2.03 4.79 -15.51
C ALA A 84 -2.61 3.69 -14.60
N HIS A 85 -1.86 3.25 -13.58
CA HIS A 85 -2.35 2.26 -12.62
C HIS A 85 -3.53 2.80 -11.80
N GLY A 86 -4.68 2.17 -12.03
CA GLY A 86 -5.93 2.42 -11.32
C GLY A 86 -6.03 1.61 -10.03
N PHE A 87 -6.59 2.24 -9.00
CA PHE A 87 -7.01 1.58 -7.77
C PHE A 87 -8.51 1.29 -7.83
N THR A 88 -8.91 0.17 -7.24
CA THR A 88 -10.30 -0.24 -7.13
C THR A 88 -10.95 0.36 -5.89
N LEU A 89 -12.27 0.29 -5.78
CA LEU A 89 -12.98 0.76 -4.58
C LEU A 89 -12.69 -0.10 -3.34
N ASP A 90 -12.20 -1.32 -3.54
CA ASP A 90 -11.81 -2.23 -2.46
C ASP A 90 -10.39 -1.96 -1.94
N ASP A 91 -9.63 -1.08 -2.61
CA ASP A 91 -8.29 -0.73 -2.17
C ASP A 91 -8.33 0.14 -0.91
N THR A 92 -7.71 -0.37 0.15
CA THR A 92 -7.55 0.36 1.41
C THR A 92 -6.17 1.02 1.47
N PHE A 93 -6.16 2.31 1.82
CA PHE A 93 -4.97 3.13 1.96
C PHE A 93 -4.75 3.54 3.42
N ILE A 94 -3.47 3.57 3.80
CA ILE A 94 -3.00 4.10 5.08
C ILE A 94 -2.46 5.50 4.83
N PHE A 95 -3.00 6.47 5.56
CA PHE A 95 -2.54 7.85 5.60
C PHE A 95 -2.14 8.23 7.02
N GLN A 96 -1.37 9.31 7.16
CA GLN A 96 -1.12 9.91 8.46
C GLN A 96 -2.31 10.80 8.85
N SER A 97 -2.78 10.66 10.09
CA SER A 97 -3.77 11.57 10.69
C SER A 97 -3.18 12.97 10.87
N ARG A 98 -4.05 13.98 10.99
CA ARG A 98 -3.65 15.38 11.12
C ARG A 98 -2.73 15.65 12.30
#